data_AF-A0AAD6ZLJ8-F1
#
_entry.id   AF-A0AAD6ZLJ8-F1
#
_cell.length_a   1.000
_cell.length_b   1.000
_cell.length_c   1.000
_cell.angle_alpha   90.00
_cell.angle_beta   90.00
_cell.angle_gamma   90.00
#
_symmetry.space_group_name_H-M   'P 1'
#
loop_
_entity.id
_entity.type
_entity.pdbx_description
1 polymer ?
#
loop_
_entity_poly.entity_id
_entity_poly.type
_entity_poly.pdbx_seq_one_letter_code
_entity_poly.pdbx_strand_id
1 'polypeptide(L)'
;MHTFLRLALPFLATAAAYALLLVTEWLFHDLRSTLRQLVGPKSPEFFFGNIKQMEEDPSITWRWRNTFGATFQFKGLLNKRELYTADTVAIDHIVRNNFVYQKRGVAVSANNRLAGEGLLGVEGEAHKRQRRVMNPAFGTAQIRSLMGVFLDKSVELRDVWNRTIGDGSKPKRIDVLDWLSRMTLDVIGEAGFNHRFDSLNPNSAPNEVLKTFNKLLHSPGSARQNLIRISIPLLRFLPGLPGRKTFNEGRATLFAMGNRLLIDGKAAINAGGGPKAVSGSRDLFSLILRANMSADVPDAHRMSDSEVVGQVPTFFLAGHATTSSAISWALHELSMHQAVQTKLREELLALATDTPTLEELNSLPFLESVIRETLRIHPPVSHVVRMATADDVLPLGTPCLDIHGRKLTSLAIRKGQTIRIPIADVNTDITLWGEDAAEFRPERWTQLPKAVETIPATWGNMLTFLAGPHNCIGFRFSLAEQKALLFVLIRAFQFESVFAAGEIRRSGSGLQSPYVYSEREKGSQMPLMVKAYQA
;
A
#
# COMPACT_ATOMS: atom_id res chain seq x y z
N MET A 1 11.44 -51.59 3.44
CA MET A 1 12.50 -50.63 3.82
C MET A 1 13.46 -50.31 2.68
N HIS A 2 13.91 -51.29 1.88
CA HIS A 2 14.87 -51.09 0.77
C HIS A 2 14.38 -50.14 -0.36
N THR A 3 13.11 -50.17 -0.73
CA THR A 3 12.56 -49.33 -1.82
C THR A 3 12.48 -47.85 -1.44
N PHE A 4 12.21 -47.55 -0.16
CA PHE A 4 12.12 -46.17 0.34
C PHE A 4 13.50 -45.50 0.35
N LEU A 5 14.54 -46.23 0.78
CA LEU A 5 15.94 -45.76 0.73
C LEU A 5 16.44 -45.54 -0.71
N ARG A 6 16.03 -46.37 -1.67
CA ARG A 6 16.39 -46.21 -3.09
C ARG A 6 15.79 -44.98 -3.76
N LEU A 7 14.65 -44.47 -3.26
CA LEU A 7 14.02 -43.23 -3.74
C LEU A 7 14.46 -42.00 -2.94
N ALA A 8 14.76 -42.16 -1.65
CA ALA A 8 15.20 -41.06 -0.79
C ALA A 8 16.59 -40.53 -1.17
N LEU A 9 17.53 -41.41 -1.53
CA LEU A 9 18.90 -41.01 -1.88
C LEU A 9 18.97 -40.09 -3.13
N PRO A 10 18.36 -40.43 -4.28
CA PRO A 10 18.36 -39.54 -5.45
C PRO A 10 17.57 -38.25 -5.21
N PHE A 11 16.50 -38.29 -4.40
CA PHE A 11 15.78 -37.09 -3.99
C PHE A 11 16.67 -36.14 -3.16
N LEU A 12 17.36 -36.66 -2.15
CA LEU A 12 18.29 -35.88 -1.33
C LEU A 12 19.47 -35.35 -2.15
N ALA A 13 20.03 -36.16 -3.06
CA ALA A 13 21.10 -35.73 -3.96
C ALA A 13 20.63 -34.60 -4.90
N THR A 14 19.42 -34.71 -5.46
CA THR A 14 18.84 -33.68 -6.32
C THR A 14 18.57 -32.40 -5.54
N ALA A 15 18.01 -32.52 -4.33
CA ALA A 15 17.78 -31.38 -3.45
C ALA A 15 19.09 -30.69 -3.05
N ALA A 16 20.14 -31.46 -2.75
CA ALA A 16 21.47 -30.93 -2.42
C ALA A 16 22.12 -30.24 -3.64
N ALA A 17 22.05 -30.84 -4.82
CA ALA A 17 22.56 -30.23 -6.06
C ALA A 17 21.83 -28.92 -6.40
N TYR A 18 20.49 -28.90 -6.24
CA TYR A 18 19.70 -27.69 -6.42
C TYR A 18 20.05 -26.61 -5.38
N ALA A 19 20.20 -26.99 -4.11
CA ALA A 19 20.64 -26.06 -3.07
C ALA A 19 22.04 -25.49 -3.35
N LEU A 20 22.97 -26.34 -3.82
CA LEU A 20 24.31 -25.90 -4.22
C LEU A 20 24.24 -24.91 -5.38
N LEU A 21 23.41 -25.16 -6.40
CA LEU A 21 23.20 -24.25 -7.53
C LEU A 21 22.65 -22.89 -7.07
N LEU A 22 21.67 -22.90 -6.16
CA LEU A 22 21.13 -21.65 -5.59
C LEU A 22 22.19 -20.88 -4.80
N VAL A 23 23.04 -21.58 -4.05
CA VAL A 23 24.13 -20.96 -3.28
C VAL A 23 25.21 -20.40 -4.20
N THR A 24 25.60 -21.12 -5.25
CA THR A 24 26.60 -20.64 -6.22
C THR A 24 26.08 -19.46 -7.02
N GLU A 25 24.82 -19.49 -7.46
CA GLU A 25 24.16 -18.36 -8.12
C GLU A 25 24.09 -17.13 -7.21
N TRP A 26 23.72 -17.33 -5.93
CA TRP A 26 23.70 -16.25 -4.94
C TRP A 26 25.10 -15.67 -4.70
N LEU A 27 26.12 -16.50 -4.49
CA LEU A 27 27.52 -16.08 -4.31
C LEU A 27 28.01 -15.30 -5.53
N PHE A 28 27.75 -15.81 -6.73
CA PHE A 28 28.18 -15.19 -7.97
C PHE A 28 27.54 -13.81 -8.17
N HIS A 29 26.23 -13.69 -7.92
CA HIS A 29 25.53 -12.40 -7.97
C HIS A 29 26.06 -11.41 -6.92
N ASP A 30 26.35 -11.86 -5.70
CA ASP A 30 26.87 -10.98 -4.64
C ASP A 30 28.32 -10.55 -4.92
N LEU A 31 29.15 -11.44 -5.48
CA LEU A 31 30.54 -11.16 -5.85
C LEU A 31 30.64 -10.16 -7.00
N ARG A 32 29.74 -10.26 -7.99
CA ARG A 32 29.66 -9.36 -9.16
C ARG A 32 28.84 -8.09 -8.91
N SER A 33 28.28 -7.95 -7.71
CA SER A 33 27.49 -6.79 -7.36
C SER A 33 28.37 -5.54 -7.31
N THR A 34 28.07 -4.56 -8.16
CA THR A 34 28.66 -3.22 -8.12
C THR A 34 28.38 -2.49 -6.81
N LEU A 35 27.32 -2.86 -6.08
CA LEU A 35 27.00 -2.28 -4.77
C LEU A 35 28.07 -2.57 -3.70
N ARG A 36 28.99 -3.51 -3.95
CA ARG A 36 30.13 -3.77 -3.05
C ARG A 36 31.04 -2.57 -2.86
N GLN A 37 31.06 -1.66 -3.84
CA GLN A 37 31.86 -0.45 -3.77
C GLN A 37 31.22 0.63 -2.88
N LEU A 38 29.95 0.51 -2.49
CA LEU A 38 29.27 1.52 -1.70
C LEU A 38 29.46 1.32 -0.20
N VAL A 39 29.55 2.43 0.52
CA VAL A 39 29.47 2.43 1.98
C VAL A 39 28.07 2.02 2.46
N GLY A 40 27.97 1.56 3.70
CA GLY A 40 26.70 1.21 4.30
C GLY A 40 26.83 0.49 5.64
N PRO A 41 25.70 0.24 6.33
CA PRO A 41 25.71 -0.39 7.64
C PRO A 41 26.25 -1.83 7.59
N LYS A 42 26.91 -2.23 8.69
CA LYS A 42 27.27 -3.63 8.91
C LYS A 42 26.01 -4.43 9.22
N SER A 43 25.95 -5.65 8.69
CA SER A 43 24.86 -6.56 9.00
C SER A 43 25.03 -7.15 10.40
N PRO A 44 24.00 -7.11 11.27
CA PRO A 44 24.06 -7.74 12.59
C PRO A 44 23.94 -9.27 12.51
N GLU A 45 23.29 -9.82 11.49
CA GLU A 45 23.02 -11.25 11.36
C GLU A 45 22.83 -11.68 9.89
N PHE A 46 23.10 -12.95 9.58
CA PHE A 46 23.09 -13.42 8.19
C PHE A 46 21.69 -13.44 7.54
N PHE A 47 20.67 -13.88 8.28
CA PHE A 47 19.39 -14.24 7.66
C PHE A 47 18.52 -13.04 7.28
N PHE A 48 18.33 -12.08 8.19
CA PHE A 48 17.56 -10.86 7.91
C PHE A 48 18.42 -9.67 7.53
N GLY A 49 19.73 -9.75 7.71
CA GLY A 49 20.61 -8.63 7.46
C GLY A 49 20.22 -7.42 8.32
N ASN A 50 20.16 -6.26 7.68
CA ASN A 50 19.72 -4.99 8.26
C ASN A 50 18.18 -4.83 8.29
N ILE A 51 17.39 -5.70 7.65
CA ILE A 51 15.92 -5.59 7.65
C ILE A 51 15.37 -5.68 9.09
N LYS A 52 15.95 -6.54 9.92
CA LYS A 52 15.57 -6.66 11.33
C LYS A 52 15.74 -5.33 12.09
N GLN A 53 16.85 -4.63 11.85
CA GLN A 53 17.07 -3.31 12.46
C GLN A 53 16.05 -2.28 11.97
N MET A 54 15.70 -2.31 10.68
CA MET A 54 14.66 -1.44 10.13
C MET A 54 13.26 -1.74 10.70
N GLU A 55 12.97 -3.00 11.03
CA GLU A 55 11.70 -3.40 11.65
C GLU A 55 11.64 -3.05 13.15
N GLU A 56 12.76 -3.15 13.87
CA GLU A 56 12.84 -2.91 15.31
C GLU A 56 12.96 -1.42 15.65
N ASP A 57 13.67 -0.66 14.81
CA ASP A 57 13.85 0.78 14.96
C ASP A 57 13.53 1.52 13.66
N PRO A 58 12.33 2.10 13.53
CA PRO A 58 11.94 2.91 12.38
C PRO A 58 12.86 4.12 12.12
N SER A 59 13.61 4.61 13.11
CA SER A 59 14.54 5.73 12.97
C SER A 59 15.92 5.34 12.44
N ILE A 60 16.22 4.04 12.32
CA ILE A 60 17.55 3.57 11.93
C ILE A 60 17.96 4.05 10.54
N THR A 61 17.02 4.11 9.60
CA THR A 61 17.29 4.55 8.23
C THR A 61 17.69 6.01 8.21
N TRP A 62 17.03 6.86 9.00
CA TRP A 62 17.44 8.26 9.19
C TRP A 62 18.89 8.37 9.71
N ARG A 63 19.27 7.58 10.70
CA ARG A 63 20.66 7.56 11.23
C ARG A 63 21.67 7.15 10.16
N TRP A 64 21.33 6.13 9.36
CA TRP A 64 22.18 5.70 8.24
C TRP A 64 22.29 6.74 7.15
N ARG A 65 21.21 7.47 6.83
CA ARG A 65 21.25 8.56 5.87
C ARG A 65 22.17 9.70 6.31
N ASN A 66 22.12 10.06 7.59
CA ASN A 66 23.02 11.08 8.14
C ASN A 66 24.49 10.63 8.11
N THR A 67 24.74 9.32 8.15
CA THR A 67 26.09 8.75 8.14
C THR A 67 26.63 8.53 6.72
N PHE A 68 25.79 8.02 5.81
CA PHE A 68 26.20 7.51 4.50
C PHE A 68 25.66 8.33 3.32
N GLY A 69 24.82 9.32 3.58
CA GLY A 69 24.14 10.14 2.56
C GLY A 69 22.83 9.52 2.05
N ALA A 70 22.27 10.10 0.98
CA ALA A 70 21.00 9.69 0.40
C ALA A 70 21.05 8.32 -0.29
N THR A 71 22.23 7.84 -0.68
CA THR A 71 22.42 6.63 -1.46
C THR A 71 23.52 5.75 -0.87
N PHE A 72 23.16 4.56 -0.39
CA PHE A 72 24.08 3.61 0.24
C PHE A 72 23.64 2.16 0.04
N GLN A 73 24.53 1.19 0.27
CA GLN A 73 24.15 -0.23 0.24
C GLN A 73 23.75 -0.72 1.63
N PHE A 74 22.83 -1.66 1.74
CA PHE A 74 22.57 -2.40 2.98
C PHE A 74 22.37 -3.88 2.69
N LYS A 75 22.35 -4.70 3.74
CA LYS A 75 22.17 -6.14 3.65
C LYS A 75 20.70 -6.49 3.87
N GLY A 76 20.05 -7.00 2.82
CA GLY A 76 18.71 -7.56 2.90
C GLY A 76 18.71 -9.00 3.40
N LEU A 77 17.68 -9.75 3.02
CA LEU A 77 17.56 -11.18 3.32
C LEU A 77 18.75 -11.98 2.79
N LEU A 78 19.17 -12.98 3.57
CA LEU A 78 20.33 -13.82 3.30
C LEU A 78 21.57 -12.98 2.99
N ASN A 79 21.71 -11.82 3.65
CA ASN A 79 22.79 -10.86 3.45
C ASN A 79 23.02 -10.44 1.98
N LYS A 80 21.98 -10.51 1.12
CA LYS A 80 22.07 -9.98 -0.25
C LYS A 80 22.20 -8.46 -0.18
N ARG A 81 23.14 -7.88 -0.94
CA ARG A 81 23.27 -6.41 -1.04
C ARG A 81 22.08 -5.83 -1.81
N GLU A 82 21.44 -4.84 -1.21
CA GLU A 82 20.40 -4.03 -1.82
C GLU A 82 20.84 -2.55 -1.80
N LEU A 83 20.46 -1.80 -2.83
CA LEU A 83 20.68 -0.36 -2.88
C LEU A 83 19.55 0.33 -2.14
N TYR A 84 19.89 1.22 -1.21
CA TYR A 84 18.96 2.21 -0.67
C TYR A 84 19.23 3.53 -1.39
N THR A 85 18.21 4.18 -1.93
CA THR A 85 18.36 5.53 -2.50
C THR A 85 17.15 6.42 -2.23
N ALA A 86 17.40 7.53 -1.56
CA ALA A 86 16.48 8.66 -1.38
C ALA A 86 16.78 9.82 -2.35
N ASP A 87 17.78 9.66 -3.24
CA ASP A 87 18.14 10.64 -4.25
C ASP A 87 17.04 10.78 -5.31
N THR A 88 16.50 12.00 -5.47
CA THR A 88 15.32 12.23 -6.31
C THR A 88 15.57 12.05 -7.80
N VAL A 89 16.79 12.30 -8.28
CA VAL A 89 17.20 12.04 -9.68
C VAL A 89 17.28 10.54 -9.94
N ALA A 90 17.89 9.79 -9.03
CA ALA A 90 17.95 8.34 -9.11
C ALA A 90 16.54 7.72 -9.08
N ILE A 91 15.68 8.19 -8.16
CA ILE A 91 14.31 7.71 -8.05
C ILE A 91 13.53 8.00 -9.34
N ASP A 92 13.65 9.22 -9.91
CA ASP A 92 12.98 9.59 -11.15
C ASP A 92 13.39 8.68 -12.32
N HIS A 93 14.69 8.43 -12.46
CA HIS A 93 15.22 7.48 -13.44
C HIS A 93 14.63 6.07 -13.25
N ILE A 94 14.60 5.57 -12.02
CA ILE A 94 14.09 4.22 -11.73
C ILE A 94 12.60 4.09 -12.05
N VAL A 95 11.78 5.06 -11.61
CA VAL A 95 10.32 4.95 -11.75
C VAL A 95 9.86 5.18 -13.19
N ARG A 96 10.62 5.92 -14.01
CA ARG A 96 10.34 6.12 -15.44
C ARG A 96 10.77 4.95 -16.30
N ASN A 97 11.91 4.32 -15.99
CA ASN A 97 12.46 3.19 -16.74
C ASN A 97 11.85 1.84 -16.30
N ASN A 98 10.53 1.69 -16.36
CA ASN A 98 9.80 0.55 -15.80
C ASN A 98 10.08 -0.81 -16.46
N PHE A 99 10.58 -0.85 -17.69
CA PHE A 99 11.01 -2.11 -18.33
C PHE A 99 12.33 -2.64 -17.77
N VAL A 100 13.22 -1.72 -17.37
CA VAL A 100 14.50 -2.04 -16.72
C VAL A 100 14.28 -2.30 -15.23
N TYR A 101 13.46 -1.49 -14.55
CA TYR A 101 13.24 -1.60 -13.12
C TYR A 101 11.83 -2.11 -12.80
N GLN A 102 11.73 -3.42 -12.59
CA GLN A 102 10.47 -4.11 -12.31
C GLN A 102 10.34 -4.49 -10.82
N LYS A 103 9.14 -4.85 -10.35
CA LYS A 103 9.00 -5.50 -9.03
C LYS A 103 9.90 -6.73 -8.97
N ARG A 104 10.49 -7.01 -7.81
CA ARG A 104 11.30 -8.21 -7.58
C ARG A 104 10.46 -9.47 -7.85
N GLY A 105 10.97 -10.46 -8.58
CA GLY A 105 10.21 -11.66 -8.95
C GLY A 105 9.61 -12.43 -7.77
N VAL A 106 10.29 -12.40 -6.62
CA VAL A 106 9.80 -12.94 -5.35
C VAL A 106 8.56 -12.18 -4.83
N ALA A 107 8.52 -10.85 -4.97
CA ALA A 107 7.36 -10.02 -4.62
C ALA A 107 6.21 -10.21 -5.62
N VAL A 108 6.53 -10.33 -6.91
CA VAL A 108 5.55 -10.68 -7.96
C VAL A 108 4.89 -12.03 -7.66
N SER A 109 5.69 -13.05 -7.32
CA SER A 109 5.18 -14.37 -6.92
C SER A 109 4.30 -14.30 -5.66
N ALA A 110 4.67 -13.46 -4.68
CA ALA A 110 3.85 -13.24 -3.49
C ALA A 110 2.49 -12.61 -3.82
N ASN A 111 2.50 -11.56 -4.66
CA ASN A 111 1.30 -10.87 -5.11
C ASN A 111 0.40 -11.81 -5.93
N ASN A 112 0.95 -12.58 -6.87
CA ASN A 112 0.20 -13.58 -7.64
C ASN A 112 -0.43 -14.65 -6.76
N ARG A 113 0.22 -15.03 -5.66
CA ARG A 113 -0.36 -15.98 -4.71
C ARG A 113 -1.53 -15.38 -3.94
N LEU A 114 -1.51 -14.09 -3.64
CA LEU A 114 -2.59 -13.45 -2.90
C LEU A 114 -3.75 -13.04 -3.81
N ALA A 115 -3.42 -12.46 -4.96
CA ALA A 115 -4.36 -11.77 -5.83
C ALA A 115 -4.40 -12.29 -7.27
N GLY A 116 -3.68 -13.37 -7.61
CA GLY A 116 -3.65 -13.88 -8.99
C GLY A 116 -2.96 -12.92 -9.96
N GLU A 117 -3.20 -13.10 -11.26
CA GLU A 117 -2.62 -12.29 -12.35
C GLU A 117 -3.24 -10.88 -12.45
N GLY A 118 -3.54 -10.27 -11.30
CA GLY A 118 -4.02 -8.90 -11.21
C GLY A 118 -2.90 -7.87 -11.33
N LEU A 119 -3.27 -6.58 -11.37
CA LEU A 119 -2.33 -5.48 -11.65
C LEU A 119 -1.09 -5.43 -10.72
N LEU A 120 -1.24 -5.87 -9.46
CA LEU A 120 -0.12 -5.94 -8.51
C LEU A 120 0.85 -7.10 -8.81
N GLY A 121 0.38 -8.16 -9.47
CA GLY A 121 1.07 -9.42 -9.74
C GLY A 121 1.70 -9.53 -11.14
N VAL A 122 1.59 -8.50 -11.98
CA VAL A 122 2.17 -8.49 -13.33
C VAL A 122 3.17 -7.34 -13.53
N GLU A 123 4.02 -7.48 -14.57
CA GLU A 123 5.07 -6.54 -14.99
C GLU A 123 5.13 -6.45 -16.53
N GLY A 124 5.87 -5.47 -17.05
CA GLY A 124 6.10 -5.31 -18.49
C GLY A 124 4.82 -5.05 -19.30
N GLU A 125 4.70 -5.70 -20.46
CA GLU A 125 3.57 -5.51 -21.37
C GLU A 125 2.22 -5.96 -20.78
N ALA A 126 2.20 -7.00 -19.94
CA ALA A 126 0.97 -7.42 -19.26
C ALA A 126 0.46 -6.33 -18.30
N HIS A 127 1.35 -5.75 -17.48
CA HIS A 127 0.99 -4.62 -16.61
C HIS A 127 0.50 -3.42 -17.42
N LYS A 128 1.21 -3.06 -18.49
CA LYS A 128 0.85 -1.94 -19.37
C LYS A 128 -0.53 -2.14 -20.02
N ARG A 129 -0.83 -3.36 -20.49
CA ARG A 129 -2.14 -3.74 -21.06
C ARG A 129 -3.24 -3.63 -20.01
N GLN A 130 -3.10 -4.32 -18.88
CA GLN A 130 -4.11 -4.32 -17.81
C GLN A 130 -4.38 -2.89 -17.31
N ARG A 131 -3.33 -2.10 -17.07
CA ARG A 131 -3.46 -0.70 -16.64
C ARG A 131 -4.22 0.16 -17.65
N ARG A 132 -3.94 -0.01 -18.95
CA ARG A 132 -4.66 0.72 -20.01
C ARG A 132 -6.17 0.43 -19.98
N VAL A 133 -6.56 -0.82 -19.77
CA VAL A 133 -7.97 -1.22 -19.66
C VAL A 133 -8.66 -0.52 -18.48
N MET A 134 -7.98 -0.44 -17.33
CA MET A 134 -8.59 -0.01 -16.07
C MET A 134 -8.50 1.50 -15.81
N ASN A 135 -7.54 2.21 -16.41
CA ASN A 135 -7.35 3.65 -16.23
C ASN A 135 -8.63 4.49 -16.36
N PRO A 136 -9.56 4.23 -17.32
CA PRO A 136 -10.76 5.04 -17.46
C PRO A 136 -11.67 5.03 -16.22
N ALA A 137 -11.68 3.95 -15.42
CA ALA A 137 -12.46 3.88 -14.18
C ALA A 137 -11.93 4.82 -13.07
N PHE A 138 -10.70 5.32 -13.21
CA PHE A 138 -10.07 6.23 -12.25
C PHE A 138 -9.91 7.66 -12.79
N GLY A 139 -10.58 7.97 -13.90
CA GLY A 139 -10.65 9.31 -14.47
C GLY A 139 -11.56 10.24 -13.66
N THR A 140 -11.32 11.56 -13.75
CA THR A 140 -12.04 12.57 -12.96
C THR A 140 -13.57 12.47 -13.06
N ALA A 141 -14.11 12.25 -14.27
CA ALA A 141 -15.56 12.11 -14.46
C ALA A 141 -16.13 10.88 -13.74
N GLN A 142 -15.39 9.77 -13.71
CA GLN A 142 -15.82 8.57 -13.00
C GLN A 142 -15.78 8.79 -11.50
N ILE A 143 -14.70 9.38 -10.97
CA ILE A 143 -14.59 9.71 -9.54
C ILE A 143 -15.74 10.63 -9.11
N ARG A 144 -16.10 11.62 -9.93
CA ARG A 144 -17.27 12.48 -9.66
C ARG A 144 -18.56 11.67 -9.53
N SER A 145 -18.77 10.68 -10.39
CA SER A 145 -19.98 9.83 -10.32
C SER A 145 -20.02 8.92 -9.08
N LEU A 146 -18.89 8.70 -8.42
CA LEU A 146 -18.78 7.85 -7.23
C LEU A 146 -18.95 8.65 -5.92
N MET A 147 -19.07 9.97 -5.98
CA MET A 147 -19.20 10.82 -4.79
C MET A 147 -20.39 10.45 -3.91
N GLY A 148 -21.51 10.02 -4.51
CA GLY A 148 -22.67 9.52 -3.76
C GLY A 148 -22.29 8.35 -2.86
N VAL A 149 -21.61 7.34 -3.40
CA VAL A 149 -21.15 6.16 -2.64
C VAL A 149 -20.21 6.57 -1.49
N PHE A 150 -19.28 7.50 -1.74
CA PHE A 150 -18.35 7.95 -0.71
C PHE A 150 -19.07 8.65 0.44
N LEU A 151 -20.02 9.54 0.13
CA LEU A 151 -20.80 10.25 1.14
C LEU A 151 -21.76 9.33 1.88
N ASP A 152 -22.50 8.48 1.17
CA ASP A 152 -23.47 7.55 1.74
C ASP A 152 -22.79 6.64 2.77
N LYS A 153 -21.64 6.07 2.44
CA LYS A 153 -20.87 5.20 3.34
C LYS A 153 -20.21 5.96 4.49
N SER A 154 -19.86 7.24 4.28
CA SER A 154 -19.37 8.11 5.36
C SER A 154 -20.48 8.44 6.36
N VAL A 155 -21.68 8.73 5.87
CA VAL A 155 -22.88 8.97 6.67
C VAL A 155 -23.31 7.72 7.43
N GLU A 156 -23.31 6.56 6.76
CA GLU A 156 -23.60 5.27 7.41
C GLU A 156 -22.66 5.01 8.60
N LEU A 157 -21.36 5.23 8.41
CA LEU A 157 -20.38 5.09 9.49
C LEU A 157 -20.63 6.10 10.63
N ARG A 158 -20.89 7.36 10.31
CA ARG A 158 -21.26 8.39 11.30
C ARG A 158 -22.45 7.95 12.14
N ASP A 159 -23.50 7.42 11.50
CA ASP A 159 -24.73 7.02 12.19
C ASP A 159 -24.53 5.78 13.07
N VAL A 160 -23.62 4.88 12.68
CA VAL A 160 -23.17 3.77 13.54
C VAL A 160 -22.43 4.31 14.77
N TRP A 161 -21.51 5.25 14.61
CA TRP A 161 -20.76 5.85 15.72
C TRP A 161 -21.65 6.67 16.65
N ASN A 162 -22.59 7.46 16.11
CA ASN A 162 -23.58 8.19 16.90
C ASN A 162 -24.39 7.23 17.80
N ARG A 163 -24.88 6.11 17.24
CA ARG A 163 -25.58 5.09 18.05
C ARG A 163 -24.70 4.44 19.10
N THR A 164 -23.41 4.25 18.80
CA THR A 164 -22.42 3.65 19.73
C THR A 164 -22.09 4.59 20.89
N ILE A 165 -22.04 5.90 20.62
CA ILE A 165 -21.80 6.93 21.63
C ILE A 165 -23.07 7.15 22.47
N GLY A 166 -24.24 7.17 21.82
CA GLY A 166 -25.55 7.45 22.44
C GLY A 166 -25.71 8.93 22.84
N ASP A 167 -26.75 9.23 23.62
CA ASP A 167 -27.01 10.59 24.14
C ASP A 167 -26.03 11.02 25.25
N GLY A 168 -25.10 10.14 25.61
CA GLY A 168 -24.13 10.41 26.66
C GLY A 168 -23.07 11.41 26.21
N SER A 169 -22.98 12.55 26.90
CA SER A 169 -21.91 13.55 26.76
C SER A 169 -20.49 13.01 27.02
N LYS A 170 -20.34 11.72 27.37
CA LYS A 170 -19.06 11.11 27.71
C LYS A 170 -18.37 10.55 26.45
N PRO A 171 -17.11 10.89 26.20
CA PRO A 171 -16.33 10.30 25.12
C PRO A 171 -16.28 8.76 25.23
N LYS A 172 -16.34 8.06 24.10
CA LYS A 172 -16.18 6.61 24.00
C LYS A 172 -14.87 6.25 23.31
N ARG A 173 -14.21 5.20 23.79
CA ARG A 173 -13.04 4.61 23.11
C ARG A 173 -13.53 3.83 21.90
N ILE A 174 -13.17 4.28 20.69
CA ILE A 174 -13.49 3.62 19.42
C ILE A 174 -12.17 3.26 18.73
N ASP A 175 -12.01 2.01 18.31
CA ASP A 175 -10.94 1.64 17.39
C ASP A 175 -11.31 2.11 15.99
N VAL A 176 -10.77 3.26 15.57
CA VAL A 176 -11.15 3.86 14.29
C VAL A 176 -10.63 3.04 13.12
N LEU A 177 -9.51 2.29 13.27
CA LEU A 177 -8.95 1.51 12.19
C LEU A 177 -9.90 0.39 11.74
N ASP A 178 -10.53 -0.34 12.67
CA ASP A 178 -11.47 -1.42 12.34
C ASP A 178 -12.67 -0.88 11.56
N TRP A 179 -13.28 0.20 12.05
CA TRP A 179 -14.44 0.83 11.44
C TRP A 179 -14.14 1.45 10.07
N LEU A 180 -13.00 2.14 9.94
CA LEU A 180 -12.55 2.69 8.66
C LEU A 180 -12.23 1.58 7.66
N SER A 181 -11.71 0.44 8.12
CA SER A 181 -11.47 -0.73 7.24
C SER A 181 -12.76 -1.37 6.76
N ARG A 182 -13.83 -1.37 7.56
CA ARG A 182 -15.18 -1.79 7.13
C ARG A 182 -15.76 -0.85 6.09
N MET A 183 -15.75 0.45 6.36
CA MET A 183 -16.31 1.47 5.47
C MET A 183 -15.61 1.46 4.11
N THR A 184 -14.28 1.50 4.09
CA THR A 184 -13.50 1.51 2.85
C THR A 184 -13.64 0.21 2.05
N LEU A 185 -13.87 -0.94 2.72
CA LEU A 185 -14.20 -2.20 2.04
C LEU A 185 -15.57 -2.11 1.35
N ASP A 186 -16.58 -1.57 2.03
CA ASP A 186 -17.91 -1.36 1.45
C ASP A 186 -17.85 -0.38 0.26
N VAL A 187 -17.08 0.70 0.38
CA VAL A 187 -16.86 1.68 -0.70
C VAL A 187 -16.24 1.03 -1.93
N ILE A 188 -15.11 0.31 -1.80
CA ILE A 188 -14.48 -0.32 -2.97
C ILE A 188 -15.34 -1.46 -3.55
N GLY A 189 -16.11 -2.15 -2.71
CA GLY A 189 -17.09 -3.14 -3.13
C GLY A 189 -18.14 -2.53 -4.05
N GLU A 190 -18.81 -1.47 -3.58
CA GLU A 190 -19.93 -0.84 -4.30
C GLU A 190 -19.43 -0.02 -5.49
N ALA A 191 -18.46 0.88 -5.27
CA ALA A 191 -17.94 1.76 -6.32
C ALA A 191 -17.13 1.04 -7.40
N GLY A 192 -16.40 -0.02 -7.03
CA GLY A 192 -15.51 -0.75 -7.94
C GLY A 192 -16.17 -1.94 -8.62
N PHE A 193 -16.99 -2.70 -7.88
CA PHE A 193 -17.49 -4.01 -8.29
C PHE A 193 -19.01 -4.15 -8.21
N ASN A 194 -19.73 -3.07 -7.89
CA ASN A 194 -21.18 -3.09 -7.65
C ASN A 194 -21.59 -4.20 -6.67
N HIS A 195 -20.77 -4.40 -5.63
CA HIS A 195 -20.94 -5.45 -4.64
C HIS A 195 -21.11 -4.84 -3.24
N ARG A 196 -22.21 -5.20 -2.57
CA ARG A 196 -22.48 -4.77 -1.20
C ARG A 196 -21.99 -5.81 -0.20
N PHE A 197 -21.01 -5.41 0.59
CA PHE A 197 -20.42 -6.20 1.65
C PHE A 197 -21.13 -6.08 3.00
N ASP A 198 -21.87 -4.99 3.19
CA ASP A 198 -22.59 -4.61 4.42
C ASP A 198 -21.73 -4.78 5.69
N SER A 199 -20.45 -4.38 5.60
CA SER A 199 -19.46 -4.56 6.68
C SER A 199 -19.67 -3.61 7.86
N LEU A 200 -20.37 -2.49 7.60
CA LEU A 200 -20.77 -1.50 8.60
C LEU A 200 -21.99 -1.92 9.41
N ASN A 201 -22.79 -2.87 8.93
CA ASN A 201 -23.97 -3.33 9.64
C ASN A 201 -23.56 -4.18 10.86
N PRO A 202 -23.85 -3.74 12.10
CA PRO A 202 -23.48 -4.48 13.31
C PRO A 202 -24.23 -5.81 13.45
N ASN A 203 -25.37 -5.97 12.75
CA ASN A 203 -26.18 -7.19 12.77
C ASN A 203 -25.79 -8.18 11.67
N SER A 204 -24.91 -7.80 10.74
CA SER A 204 -24.42 -8.70 9.69
C SER A 204 -23.41 -9.69 10.26
N ALA A 205 -23.40 -10.92 9.72
CA ALA A 205 -22.36 -11.88 10.02
C ALA A 205 -20.98 -11.27 9.72
N PRO A 206 -19.96 -11.48 10.57
CA PRO A 206 -18.69 -10.80 10.39
C PRO A 206 -18.06 -11.13 9.02
N ASN A 207 -17.83 -10.09 8.22
CA ASN A 207 -17.46 -10.19 6.81
C ASN A 207 -16.18 -11.05 6.61
N GLU A 208 -16.30 -12.14 5.86
CA GLU A 208 -15.21 -13.10 5.65
C GLU A 208 -14.04 -12.53 4.83
N VAL A 209 -14.31 -11.56 3.95
CA VAL A 209 -13.27 -10.84 3.19
C VAL A 209 -12.48 -9.92 4.11
N LEU A 210 -13.16 -9.15 4.96
CA LEU A 210 -12.50 -8.30 5.96
C LEU A 210 -11.68 -9.12 6.95
N LYS A 211 -12.25 -10.20 7.50
CA LYS A 211 -11.53 -11.16 8.37
C LYS A 211 -10.28 -11.71 7.68
N THR A 212 -10.40 -12.05 6.40
CA THR A 212 -9.28 -12.57 5.60
C THR A 212 -8.18 -11.52 5.50
N PHE A 213 -8.51 -10.28 5.10
CA PHE A 213 -7.51 -9.22 5.01
C PHE A 213 -6.89 -8.88 6.36
N ASN A 214 -7.68 -8.78 7.43
CA ASN A 214 -7.15 -8.52 8.77
C ASN A 214 -6.18 -9.62 9.23
N LYS A 215 -6.49 -10.90 9.00
CA LYS A 215 -5.56 -11.99 9.33
C LYS A 215 -4.29 -11.96 8.49
N LEU A 216 -4.38 -11.54 7.23
CA LEU A 216 -3.25 -11.50 6.30
C LEU A 216 -2.33 -10.30 6.52
N LEU A 217 -2.89 -9.15 6.90
CA LEU A 217 -2.19 -7.87 7.02
C LEU A 217 -1.78 -7.53 8.46
N HIS A 218 -2.59 -7.92 9.45
CA HIS A 218 -2.51 -7.41 10.82
C HIS A 218 -2.15 -8.46 11.88
N SER A 219 -1.87 -9.71 11.48
CA SER A 219 -1.50 -10.76 12.45
C SER A 219 -0.07 -10.52 13.00
N PRO A 220 0.15 -10.57 14.34
CA PRO A 220 1.47 -10.41 14.94
C PRO A 220 2.51 -11.40 14.40
N GLY A 221 3.67 -10.88 13.96
CA GLY A 221 4.74 -11.72 13.38
C GLY A 221 4.52 -12.17 11.93
N SER A 222 3.36 -11.85 11.34
CA SER A 222 3.03 -12.19 9.94
C SER A 222 4.02 -11.61 8.94
N ALA A 223 4.56 -10.40 9.16
CA ALA A 223 5.53 -9.78 8.25
C ALA A 223 6.80 -10.63 8.09
N ARG A 224 7.44 -11.04 9.20
CA ARG A 224 8.63 -11.91 9.19
C ARG A 224 8.33 -13.30 8.64
N GLN A 225 7.21 -13.91 9.06
CA GLN A 225 6.78 -15.22 8.56
C GLN A 225 6.47 -15.20 7.06
N ASN A 226 5.78 -14.16 6.58
CA ASN A 226 5.50 -13.96 5.17
C ASN A 226 6.79 -13.74 4.38
N LEU A 227 7.71 -12.92 4.90
CA LEU A 227 9.00 -12.64 4.26
C LEU A 227 9.84 -13.91 4.08
N ILE A 228 9.90 -14.78 5.09
CA ILE A 228 10.54 -16.10 5.02
C ILE A 228 9.90 -16.96 3.93
N ARG A 229 8.56 -17.09 3.95
CA ARG A 229 7.81 -17.94 3.01
C ARG A 229 7.89 -17.46 1.56
N ILE A 230 7.92 -16.15 1.38
CA ILE A 230 8.07 -15.49 0.09
C ILE A 230 9.48 -15.76 -0.45
N SER A 231 10.49 -15.69 0.41
CA SER A 231 11.90 -15.72 0.00
C SER A 231 12.51 -17.12 -0.11
N ILE A 232 11.93 -18.13 0.54
CA ILE A 232 12.37 -19.53 0.42
C ILE A 232 11.24 -20.37 -0.20
N PRO A 233 11.25 -20.56 -1.53
CA PRO A 233 10.19 -21.28 -2.24
C PRO A 233 9.96 -22.72 -1.74
N LEU A 234 11.02 -23.40 -1.27
CA LEU A 234 10.93 -24.78 -0.75
C LEU A 234 10.10 -24.89 0.52
N LEU A 235 10.13 -23.88 1.41
CA LEU A 235 9.30 -23.87 2.62
C LEU A 235 7.80 -23.86 2.30
N ARG A 236 7.42 -23.50 1.06
CA ARG A 236 6.02 -23.50 0.61
C ARG A 236 5.41 -24.90 0.55
N PHE A 237 6.23 -25.94 0.43
CA PHE A 237 5.77 -27.33 0.34
C PHE A 237 5.65 -28.01 1.70
N LEU A 238 6.35 -27.53 2.73
CA LEU A 238 6.34 -28.12 4.07
C LEU A 238 4.95 -28.01 4.74
N PRO A 239 4.29 -29.13 5.11
CA PRO A 239 3.06 -29.12 5.87
C PRO A 239 3.29 -28.61 7.30
N GLY A 240 2.32 -27.91 7.88
CA GLY A 240 2.36 -27.49 9.29
C GLY A 240 2.96 -26.11 9.59
N LEU A 241 3.41 -25.33 8.59
CA LEU A 241 3.87 -23.96 8.84
C LEU A 241 2.72 -23.05 9.34
N PRO A 242 2.94 -22.24 10.40
CA PRO A 242 1.96 -21.29 10.90
C PRO A 242 1.43 -20.36 9.79
N GLY A 243 0.11 -20.11 9.81
CA GLY A 243 -0.55 -19.21 8.85
C GLY A 243 -0.76 -19.74 7.43
N ARG A 244 -0.25 -20.93 7.07
CA ARG A 244 -0.48 -21.54 5.72
C ARG A 244 -1.96 -21.84 5.47
N LYS A 245 -2.63 -22.46 6.46
CA LYS A 245 -4.07 -22.78 6.39
C LYS A 245 -4.90 -21.51 6.19
N THR A 246 -4.71 -20.53 7.08
CA THR A 246 -5.37 -19.22 7.03
C THR A 246 -5.15 -18.50 5.70
N PHE A 247 -3.93 -18.53 5.17
CA PHE A 247 -3.63 -17.93 3.87
C PHE A 247 -4.38 -18.62 2.73
N ASN A 248 -4.42 -19.96 2.72
CA ASN A 248 -5.08 -20.73 1.68
C ASN A 248 -6.61 -20.57 1.73
N GLU A 249 -7.19 -20.57 2.93
CA GLU A 249 -8.62 -20.33 3.16
C GLU A 249 -9.01 -18.93 2.70
N GLY A 250 -8.27 -17.91 3.15
CA GLY A 250 -8.52 -16.53 2.74
C GLY A 250 -8.41 -16.32 1.23
N ARG A 251 -7.40 -16.92 0.60
CA ARG A 251 -7.27 -16.93 -0.85
C ARG A 251 -8.47 -17.61 -1.53
N ALA A 252 -8.91 -18.76 -1.03
CA ALA A 252 -10.06 -19.47 -1.60
C ALA A 252 -11.32 -18.59 -1.56
N THR A 253 -11.58 -17.91 -0.45
CA THR A 253 -12.70 -16.96 -0.31
C THR A 253 -12.64 -15.83 -1.34
N LEU A 254 -11.48 -15.17 -1.48
CA LEU A 254 -11.30 -14.06 -2.41
C LEU A 254 -11.49 -14.50 -3.87
N PHE A 255 -10.93 -15.65 -4.26
CA PHE A 255 -11.08 -16.17 -5.62
C PHE A 255 -12.49 -16.70 -5.89
N ALA A 256 -13.16 -17.30 -4.91
CA ALA A 256 -14.55 -17.72 -5.05
C ALA A 256 -15.47 -16.52 -5.33
N MET A 257 -15.26 -15.41 -4.62
CA MET A 257 -15.96 -14.15 -4.87
C MET A 257 -15.67 -13.61 -6.27
N GLY A 258 -14.40 -13.58 -6.69
CA GLY A 258 -14.05 -13.10 -8.03
C GLY A 258 -14.66 -13.94 -9.14
N ASN A 259 -14.70 -15.27 -8.97
CA ASN A 259 -15.39 -16.17 -9.91
C ASN A 259 -16.89 -15.90 -9.95
N ARG A 260 -17.53 -15.71 -8.79
CA ARG A 260 -18.96 -15.40 -8.72
C ARG A 260 -19.29 -14.10 -9.45
N LEU A 261 -18.54 -13.02 -9.17
CA LEU A 261 -18.71 -11.74 -9.85
C LEU A 261 -18.57 -11.89 -11.37
N LEU A 262 -17.56 -12.64 -11.84
CA LEU A 262 -17.35 -12.91 -13.25
C LEU A 262 -18.53 -13.65 -13.89
N ILE A 263 -19.02 -14.72 -13.25
CA ILE A 263 -20.15 -15.51 -13.73
C ILE A 263 -21.41 -14.66 -13.81
N ASP A 264 -21.74 -13.96 -12.73
CA ASP A 264 -22.94 -13.11 -12.63
C ASP A 264 -22.88 -11.99 -13.69
N GLY A 265 -21.70 -11.36 -13.86
CA GLY A 265 -21.48 -10.32 -14.86
C GLY A 265 -21.60 -10.82 -16.29
N LYS A 266 -21.04 -11.99 -16.62
CA LYS A 266 -21.19 -12.60 -17.95
C LYS A 266 -22.65 -12.98 -18.24
N ALA A 267 -23.35 -13.53 -17.26
CA ALA A 267 -24.77 -13.88 -17.38
C ALA A 267 -25.64 -12.66 -17.69
N ALA A 268 -25.41 -11.54 -16.98
CA ALA A 268 -26.14 -10.29 -17.20
C ALA A 268 -25.91 -9.67 -18.60
N ILE A 269 -24.69 -9.74 -19.14
CA ILE A 269 -24.40 -9.30 -20.52
C ILE A 269 -25.13 -10.18 -21.54
N ASN A 270 -25.04 -11.50 -21.37
CA ASN A 270 -25.61 -12.47 -22.31
C ASN A 270 -27.15 -12.45 -22.30
N ALA A 271 -27.79 -12.07 -21.20
CA ALA A 271 -29.24 -11.92 -21.07
C ALA A 271 -29.81 -10.68 -21.81
N GLY A 272 -29.05 -10.06 -22.71
CA GLY A 272 -29.51 -8.95 -23.56
C GLY A 272 -29.33 -7.56 -22.94
N GLY A 273 -28.73 -7.47 -21.76
CA GLY A 273 -28.51 -6.20 -21.08
C GLY A 273 -27.34 -5.36 -21.61
N GLY A 274 -26.49 -5.95 -22.47
CA GLY A 274 -25.27 -5.33 -22.96
C GLY A 274 -24.29 -4.96 -21.83
N PRO A 275 -23.18 -4.25 -22.15
CA PRO A 275 -22.20 -3.84 -21.14
C PRO A 275 -22.76 -2.90 -20.06
N LYS A 276 -23.93 -2.29 -20.29
CA LYS A 276 -24.59 -1.37 -19.35
C LYS A 276 -25.46 -2.08 -18.31
N ALA A 277 -25.82 -3.35 -18.50
CA ALA A 277 -26.65 -4.08 -17.54
C ALA A 277 -25.88 -4.65 -16.35
N VAL A 278 -24.55 -4.64 -16.39
CA VAL A 278 -23.70 -5.11 -15.28
C VAL A 278 -23.41 -4.00 -14.26
N SER A 279 -24.00 -2.80 -14.44
CA SER A 279 -23.75 -1.53 -13.73
C SER A 279 -23.10 -0.48 -14.65
N GLY A 280 -23.21 0.80 -14.25
CA GLY A 280 -23.01 2.00 -15.07
C GLY A 280 -21.80 1.94 -16.02
N SER A 281 -21.93 2.57 -17.19
CA SER A 281 -21.07 2.36 -18.37
C SER A 281 -19.53 2.49 -18.23
N ARG A 282 -19.01 2.82 -17.05
CA ARG A 282 -17.60 3.13 -16.77
C ARG A 282 -17.10 2.74 -15.36
N ASP A 283 -17.83 1.93 -14.59
CA ASP A 283 -17.26 1.38 -13.34
C ASP A 283 -16.12 0.38 -13.63
N LEU A 284 -15.28 0.11 -12.62
CA LEU A 284 -14.07 -0.70 -12.81
C LEU A 284 -14.40 -2.11 -13.34
N PHE A 285 -15.41 -2.75 -12.76
CA PHE A 285 -15.77 -4.11 -13.13
C PHE A 285 -16.38 -4.21 -14.53
N SER A 286 -17.25 -3.28 -14.94
CA SER A 286 -17.80 -3.24 -16.29
C SER A 286 -16.71 -3.03 -17.36
N LEU A 287 -15.69 -2.21 -17.09
CA LEU A 287 -14.55 -2.05 -18.01
C LEU A 287 -13.72 -3.33 -18.13
N ILE A 288 -13.45 -4.00 -17.01
CA ILE A 288 -12.72 -5.27 -17.00
C ILE A 288 -13.51 -6.36 -17.75
N LEU A 289 -14.82 -6.46 -17.52
CA LEU A 289 -15.71 -7.39 -18.23
C LEU A 289 -15.80 -7.07 -19.72
N ARG A 290 -15.88 -5.79 -20.10
CA ARG A 290 -15.87 -5.38 -21.51
C ARG A 290 -14.56 -5.80 -22.19
N ALA A 291 -13.42 -5.60 -21.55
CA ALA A 291 -12.13 -6.03 -22.09
C ALA A 291 -12.00 -7.56 -22.18
N ASN A 292 -12.74 -8.31 -21.37
CA ASN A 292 -12.81 -9.76 -21.44
C ASN A 292 -13.75 -10.27 -22.55
N MET A 293 -14.92 -9.62 -22.74
CA MET A 293 -16.02 -10.15 -23.54
C MET A 293 -16.24 -9.46 -24.89
N SER A 294 -15.78 -8.22 -25.09
CA SER A 294 -16.12 -7.43 -26.27
C SER A 294 -15.38 -7.91 -27.51
N ALA A 295 -16.14 -8.25 -28.56
CA ALA A 295 -15.60 -8.64 -29.86
C ALA A 295 -14.74 -7.53 -30.49
N ASP A 296 -15.09 -6.26 -30.22
CA ASP A 296 -14.41 -5.07 -30.75
C ASP A 296 -13.04 -4.79 -30.12
N VAL A 297 -12.68 -5.49 -29.05
CA VAL A 297 -11.37 -5.37 -28.41
C VAL A 297 -10.39 -6.29 -29.13
N PRO A 298 -9.29 -5.77 -29.72
CA PRO A 298 -8.26 -6.60 -30.33
C PRO A 298 -7.72 -7.63 -29.34
N ASP A 299 -7.37 -8.83 -29.81
CA ASP A 299 -6.89 -9.91 -28.93
C ASP A 299 -5.71 -9.49 -28.03
N ALA A 300 -4.81 -8.65 -28.56
CA ALA A 300 -3.68 -8.09 -27.81
C ALA A 300 -4.09 -7.17 -26.63
N HIS A 301 -5.35 -6.80 -26.52
CA HIS A 301 -5.93 -5.95 -25.48
C HIS A 301 -7.00 -6.65 -24.64
N ARG A 302 -7.30 -7.91 -24.93
CA ARG A 302 -8.25 -8.71 -24.15
C ARG A 302 -7.64 -9.11 -22.80
N MET A 303 -8.52 -9.29 -21.81
CA MET A 303 -8.18 -9.88 -20.53
C MET A 303 -8.74 -11.29 -20.45
N SER A 304 -7.97 -12.25 -19.94
CA SER A 304 -8.46 -13.60 -19.68
C SER A 304 -9.35 -13.64 -18.43
N ASP A 305 -10.13 -14.72 -18.28
CA ASP A 305 -10.93 -14.93 -17.06
C ASP A 305 -10.06 -14.98 -15.80
N SER A 306 -8.85 -15.55 -15.88
CA SER A 306 -7.89 -15.57 -14.76
C SER A 306 -7.43 -14.17 -14.38
N GLU A 307 -7.20 -13.30 -15.36
CA GLU A 307 -6.83 -11.91 -15.13
C GLU A 307 -7.99 -11.12 -14.53
N VAL A 308 -9.23 -11.32 -14.98
CA VAL A 308 -10.42 -10.67 -14.41
C VAL A 308 -10.61 -11.07 -12.95
N VAL A 309 -10.61 -12.38 -12.66
CA VAL A 309 -10.75 -12.89 -11.29
C VAL A 309 -9.61 -12.38 -10.40
N GLY A 310 -8.40 -12.22 -10.94
CA GLY A 310 -7.27 -11.66 -10.20
C GLY A 310 -7.38 -10.16 -9.87
N GLN A 311 -8.19 -9.39 -10.60
CA GLN A 311 -8.38 -7.97 -10.26
C GLN A 311 -9.18 -7.79 -8.97
N VAL A 312 -10.13 -8.67 -8.66
CA VAL A 312 -10.99 -8.57 -7.47
C VAL A 312 -10.18 -8.50 -6.16
N PRO A 313 -9.34 -9.50 -5.81
CA PRO A 313 -8.47 -9.40 -4.64
C PRO A 313 -7.43 -8.28 -4.74
N THR A 314 -6.99 -7.94 -5.95
CA THR A 314 -6.03 -6.85 -6.18
C THR A 314 -6.59 -5.51 -5.72
N PHE A 315 -7.79 -5.14 -6.17
CA PHE A 315 -8.40 -3.85 -5.85
C PHE A 315 -9.03 -3.82 -4.48
N PHE A 316 -9.59 -4.93 -3.98
CA PHE A 316 -10.01 -4.98 -2.58
C PHE A 316 -8.82 -4.73 -1.67
N LEU A 317 -7.69 -5.42 -1.84
CA LEU A 317 -6.50 -5.19 -1.04
C LEU A 317 -6.00 -3.74 -1.13
N ALA A 318 -5.81 -3.25 -2.35
CA ALA A 318 -5.21 -1.94 -2.58
C ALA A 318 -6.12 -0.78 -2.15
N GLY A 319 -7.43 -0.91 -2.37
CA GLY A 319 -8.42 0.14 -2.17
C GLY A 319 -8.83 0.34 -0.71
N HIS A 320 -8.98 -0.74 0.07
CA HIS A 320 -9.48 -0.60 1.45
C HIS A 320 -8.35 -0.27 2.45
N ALA A 321 -7.31 -1.11 2.53
CA ALA A 321 -6.34 -1.06 3.62
C ALA A 321 -5.46 0.21 3.59
N THR A 322 -5.21 0.75 2.39
CA THR A 322 -4.39 1.97 2.26
C THR A 322 -5.18 3.20 2.67
N THR A 323 -6.41 3.36 2.20
CA THR A 323 -7.26 4.50 2.57
C THR A 323 -7.65 4.43 4.05
N SER A 324 -8.01 3.25 4.58
CA SER A 324 -8.35 3.13 6.01
C SER A 324 -7.18 3.50 6.92
N SER A 325 -5.96 3.07 6.58
CA SER A 325 -4.74 3.44 7.30
C SER A 325 -4.48 4.96 7.23
N ALA A 326 -4.60 5.56 6.04
CA ALA A 326 -4.41 7.01 5.86
C ALA A 326 -5.38 7.83 6.71
N ILE A 327 -6.68 7.51 6.68
CA ILE A 327 -7.70 8.24 7.44
C ILE A 327 -7.54 8.01 8.94
N SER A 328 -7.15 6.79 9.34
CA SER A 328 -6.83 6.51 10.74
C SER A 328 -5.73 7.47 11.22
N TRP A 329 -4.61 7.55 10.49
CA TRP A 329 -3.54 8.48 10.83
C TRP A 329 -3.98 9.96 10.80
N ALA A 330 -4.85 10.36 9.88
CA ALA A 330 -5.41 11.72 9.89
C ALA A 330 -6.17 12.00 11.19
N LEU A 331 -7.06 11.09 11.60
CA LEU A 331 -7.81 11.21 12.85
C LEU A 331 -6.89 11.18 14.08
N HIS A 332 -5.82 10.38 14.05
CA HIS A 332 -4.82 10.38 15.12
C HIS A 332 -4.11 11.73 15.23
N GLU A 333 -3.60 12.27 14.13
CA GLU A 333 -2.92 13.57 14.14
C GLU A 333 -3.86 14.70 14.59
N LEU A 334 -5.11 14.69 14.13
CA LEU A 334 -6.13 15.63 14.58
C LEU A 334 -6.48 15.46 16.06
N SER A 335 -6.43 14.24 16.59
CA SER A 335 -6.65 13.97 18.01
C SER A 335 -5.52 14.49 18.91
N MET A 336 -4.30 14.55 18.37
CA MET A 336 -3.11 15.09 19.03
C MET A 336 -2.99 16.62 18.87
N HIS A 337 -3.58 17.18 17.81
CA HIS A 337 -3.49 18.60 17.46
C HIS A 337 -4.89 19.26 17.44
N GLN A 338 -5.46 19.49 18.62
CA GLN A 338 -6.83 20.03 18.76
C GLN A 338 -7.04 21.37 18.03
N ALA A 339 -6.03 22.25 18.00
CA ALA A 339 -6.10 23.51 17.27
C ALA A 339 -6.29 23.30 15.75
N VAL A 340 -5.59 22.32 15.17
CA VAL A 340 -5.75 21.93 13.76
C VAL A 340 -7.13 21.34 13.53
N GLN A 341 -7.62 20.50 14.45
CA GLN A 341 -8.96 19.92 14.36
C GLN A 341 -10.06 20.98 14.40
N THR A 342 -9.96 21.98 15.27
CA THR A 342 -10.89 23.10 15.34
C THR A 342 -10.88 23.92 14.05
N LYS A 343 -9.70 24.32 13.56
CA LYS A 343 -9.56 25.08 12.31
C LYS A 343 -10.11 24.32 11.11
N LEU A 344 -9.87 23.01 11.02
CA LEU A 344 -10.46 22.16 9.99
C LEU A 344 -11.98 22.12 10.12
N ARG A 345 -12.51 21.94 11.33
CA ARG A 345 -13.95 21.92 11.56
C ARG A 345 -14.63 23.23 11.15
N GLU A 346 -14.03 24.37 11.46
CA GLU A 346 -14.53 25.68 11.06
C GLU A 346 -14.65 25.80 9.52
N GLU A 347 -13.62 25.37 8.78
CA GLU A 347 -13.66 25.34 7.31
C GLU A 347 -14.77 24.41 6.79
N LEU A 348 -14.92 23.23 7.39
CA LEU A 348 -15.91 22.24 6.95
C LEU A 348 -17.35 22.67 7.28
N LEU A 349 -17.59 23.32 8.42
CA LEU A 349 -18.90 23.83 8.82
C LEU A 349 -19.33 25.07 8.02
N ALA A 350 -18.37 25.81 7.43
CA ALA A 350 -18.68 26.94 6.55
C ALA A 350 -19.43 26.52 5.27
N LEU A 351 -19.35 25.25 4.86
CA LEU A 351 -20.21 24.70 3.82
C LEU A 351 -21.60 24.39 4.39
N ALA A 352 -22.63 25.06 3.88
CA ALA A 352 -24.01 24.88 4.35
C ALA A 352 -24.68 23.56 3.93
N THR A 353 -24.01 22.73 3.12
CA THR A 353 -24.53 21.44 2.63
C THR A 353 -23.96 20.26 3.43
N ASP A 354 -24.75 19.22 3.64
CA ASP A 354 -24.28 17.94 4.17
C ASP A 354 -23.90 16.94 3.06
N THR A 355 -24.19 17.28 1.80
CA THR A 355 -23.91 16.45 0.62
C THR A 355 -23.07 17.23 -0.40
N PRO A 356 -21.81 17.58 -0.08
CA PRO A 356 -20.97 18.38 -0.96
C PRO A 356 -20.56 17.62 -2.23
N THR A 357 -20.49 18.33 -3.34
CA THR A 357 -19.91 17.86 -4.59
C THR A 357 -18.39 17.69 -4.47
N LEU A 358 -17.79 16.96 -5.43
CA LEU A 358 -16.33 16.83 -5.49
C LEU A 358 -15.64 18.20 -5.66
N GLU A 359 -16.26 19.10 -6.41
CA GLU A 359 -15.76 20.46 -6.64
C GLU A 359 -15.73 21.28 -5.35
N GLU A 360 -16.80 21.25 -4.55
CA GLU A 360 -16.87 21.92 -3.25
C GLU A 360 -15.83 21.34 -2.27
N LEU A 361 -15.68 20.02 -2.20
CA LEU A 361 -14.64 19.41 -1.37
C LEU A 361 -13.23 19.75 -1.85
N ASN A 362 -13.03 19.96 -3.15
CA ASN A 362 -11.75 20.38 -3.71
C ASN A 362 -11.43 21.86 -3.48
N SER A 363 -12.44 22.68 -3.20
CA SER A 363 -12.25 24.10 -2.88
C SER A 363 -11.93 24.37 -1.41
N LEU A 364 -11.77 23.33 -0.59
CA LEU A 364 -11.41 23.42 0.84
C LEU A 364 -9.88 23.28 1.00
N PRO A 365 -9.11 24.39 1.05
CA PRO A 365 -7.66 24.34 1.06
C PRO A 365 -7.07 23.71 2.34
N PHE A 366 -7.70 23.90 3.50
CA PHE A 366 -7.18 23.37 4.75
C PHE A 366 -7.45 21.86 4.87
N LEU A 367 -8.60 21.36 4.43
CA LEU A 367 -8.86 19.92 4.26
C LEU A 367 -7.81 19.26 3.35
N GLU A 368 -7.52 19.86 2.19
CA GLU A 368 -6.46 19.39 1.29
C GLU A 368 -5.10 19.36 2.01
N SER A 369 -4.77 20.42 2.77
CA SER A 369 -3.52 20.54 3.52
C SER A 369 -3.38 19.47 4.62
N VAL A 370 -4.46 19.16 5.35
CA VAL A 370 -4.50 18.11 6.37
C VAL A 370 -4.28 16.73 5.74
N ILE A 371 -4.96 16.43 4.63
CA ILE A 371 -4.80 15.16 3.91
C ILE A 371 -3.36 15.03 3.38
N ARG A 372 -2.83 16.10 2.78
CA ARG A 372 -1.47 16.11 2.26
C ARG A 372 -0.44 15.89 3.36
N GLU A 373 -0.56 16.59 4.48
CA GLU A 373 0.39 16.45 5.58
C GLU A 373 0.31 15.08 6.24
N THR A 374 -0.89 14.52 6.37
CA THR A 374 -1.08 13.15 6.84
C THR A 374 -0.36 12.16 5.92
N LEU A 375 -0.61 12.24 4.61
CA LEU A 375 -0.03 11.32 3.63
C LEU A 375 1.49 11.50 3.45
N ARG A 376 2.02 12.68 3.77
CA ARG A 376 3.45 12.95 3.80
C ARG A 376 4.11 12.22 4.96
N ILE A 377 3.63 12.43 6.18
CA ILE A 377 4.26 11.88 7.40
C ILE A 377 3.93 10.40 7.59
N HIS A 378 2.71 9.99 7.27
CA HIS A 378 2.18 8.64 7.45
C HIS A 378 1.75 8.01 6.11
N PRO A 379 2.67 7.86 5.13
CA PRO A 379 2.32 7.19 3.89
C PRO A 379 1.93 5.74 4.20
N PRO A 380 0.76 5.24 3.74
CA PRO A 380 0.37 3.85 4.01
C PRO A 380 1.40 2.83 3.51
N VAL A 381 2.10 3.14 2.41
CA VAL A 381 3.23 2.37 1.91
C VAL A 381 4.54 3.10 2.22
N SER A 382 5.35 2.51 3.10
CA SER A 382 6.62 3.09 3.58
C SER A 382 7.76 3.05 2.58
N HIS A 383 7.78 2.03 1.71
CA HIS A 383 8.82 1.85 0.70
C HIS A 383 8.34 0.93 -0.41
N VAL A 384 9.00 1.01 -1.56
CA VAL A 384 8.87 0.02 -2.63
C VAL A 384 10.21 -0.56 -3.03
N VAL A 385 10.17 -1.74 -3.64
CA VAL A 385 11.36 -2.48 -4.06
C VAL A 385 11.31 -2.74 -5.56
N ARG A 386 12.38 -2.37 -6.25
CA ARG A 386 12.61 -2.64 -7.67
C ARG A 386 13.82 -3.55 -7.86
N MET A 387 13.87 -4.23 -8.99
CA MET A 387 14.99 -5.06 -9.41
C MET A 387 15.32 -4.74 -10.86
N ALA A 388 16.60 -4.54 -11.15
CA ALA A 388 17.08 -4.32 -12.50
C ALA A 388 16.96 -5.63 -13.33
N THR A 389 16.28 -5.58 -14.46
CA THR A 389 16.11 -6.70 -15.41
C THR A 389 17.20 -6.70 -16.49
N ALA A 390 17.90 -5.58 -16.65
CA ALA A 390 19.05 -5.37 -17.52
C ALA A 390 20.12 -4.56 -16.77
N ASP A 391 21.34 -4.54 -17.31
CA ASP A 391 22.38 -3.63 -16.84
C ASP A 391 22.03 -2.18 -17.21
N ASP A 392 22.31 -1.24 -16.32
CA ASP A 392 22.02 0.18 -16.49
C ASP A 392 23.02 1.07 -15.73
N VAL A 393 23.03 2.36 -16.00
CA VAL A 393 23.79 3.37 -15.25
C VAL A 393 22.79 4.33 -14.60
N LEU A 394 22.71 4.26 -13.28
CA LEU A 394 21.81 5.08 -12.48
C LEU A 394 22.46 6.45 -12.20
N PRO A 395 21.92 7.56 -12.73
CA PRO A 395 22.39 8.90 -12.40
C PRO A 395 22.05 9.26 -10.94
N LEU A 396 22.91 10.06 -10.30
CA LEU A 396 22.68 10.60 -8.95
C LEU A 396 22.65 12.13 -8.99
N GLY A 397 21.66 12.74 -8.33
CA GLY A 397 21.61 14.19 -8.14
C GLY A 397 22.61 14.68 -7.08
N THR A 398 22.82 13.87 -6.04
CA THR A 398 23.80 14.07 -4.98
C THR A 398 24.87 12.99 -5.06
N PRO A 399 26.16 13.35 -5.20
CA PRO A 399 27.22 12.36 -5.26
C PRO A 399 27.27 11.50 -3.99
N CYS A 400 27.36 10.18 -4.14
CA CYS A 400 27.55 9.26 -3.02
C CYS A 400 29.03 8.86 -2.88
N LEU A 401 29.41 8.29 -1.74
CA LEU A 401 30.77 7.85 -1.47
C LEU A 401 30.94 6.35 -1.70
N ASP A 402 32.04 5.97 -2.34
CA ASP A 402 32.49 4.59 -2.38
C ASP A 402 33.31 4.23 -1.12
N ILE A 403 33.65 2.96 -0.95
CA ILE A 403 34.44 2.44 0.19
C ILE A 403 35.87 3.00 0.25
N HIS A 404 36.34 3.66 -0.80
CA HIS A 404 37.63 4.34 -0.89
C HIS A 404 37.50 5.87 -0.73
N GLY A 405 36.31 6.38 -0.42
CA GLY A 405 36.04 7.81 -0.25
C GLY A 405 35.90 8.60 -1.57
N ARG A 406 35.83 7.93 -2.73
CA ARG A 406 35.63 8.59 -4.02
C ARG A 406 34.16 8.97 -4.18
N LYS A 407 33.92 10.18 -4.67
CA LYS A 407 32.59 10.67 -5.02
C LYS A 407 32.14 10.05 -6.33
N LEU A 408 30.97 9.41 -6.32
CA LEU A 408 30.33 8.83 -7.49
C LEU A 408 29.11 9.69 -7.87
N THR A 409 29.04 10.14 -9.12
CA THR A 409 27.89 10.88 -9.67
C THR A 409 26.90 9.96 -10.41
N SER A 410 27.27 8.71 -10.63
CA SER A 410 26.42 7.67 -11.19
C SER A 410 26.84 6.29 -10.66
N LEU A 411 25.93 5.33 -10.73
CA LEU A 411 26.15 3.95 -10.29
C LEU A 411 25.85 2.98 -11.41
N ALA A 412 26.82 2.14 -11.76
CA ALA A 412 26.55 0.97 -12.59
C ALA A 412 25.65 0.01 -11.80
N ILE A 413 24.47 -0.30 -12.33
CA ILE A 413 23.54 -1.28 -11.78
C ILE A 413 23.52 -2.50 -12.70
N ARG A 414 23.85 -3.67 -12.16
CA ARG A 414 23.81 -4.94 -12.87
C ARG A 414 22.44 -5.58 -12.77
N LYS A 415 22.06 -6.35 -13.79
CA LYS A 415 20.89 -7.22 -13.77
C LYS A 415 20.82 -8.04 -12.49
N GLY A 416 19.64 -8.06 -11.87
CA GLY A 416 19.34 -8.80 -10.64
C GLY A 416 19.66 -8.06 -9.34
N GLN A 417 20.23 -6.85 -9.41
CA GLN A 417 20.40 -5.99 -8.24
C GLN A 417 19.06 -5.37 -7.83
N THR A 418 18.84 -5.34 -6.52
CA THR A 418 17.61 -4.85 -5.89
C THR A 418 17.82 -3.43 -5.40
N ILE A 419 16.82 -2.58 -5.59
CA ILE A 419 16.80 -1.19 -5.17
C ILE A 419 15.57 -0.96 -4.29
N ARG A 420 15.76 -0.31 -3.14
CA ARG A 420 14.74 0.12 -2.20
C ARG A 420 14.55 1.63 -2.32
N ILE A 421 13.33 2.04 -2.63
CA ILE A 421 12.89 3.44 -2.67
C ILE A 421 12.11 3.71 -1.36
N PRO A 422 12.67 4.50 -0.44
CA PRO A 422 12.11 4.74 0.89
C PRO A 422 11.13 5.91 0.87
N ILE A 423 9.85 5.63 0.62
CA ILE A 423 8.79 6.65 0.48
C ILE A 423 8.70 7.52 1.75
N ALA A 424 8.61 6.89 2.93
CA ALA A 424 8.50 7.61 4.19
C ALA A 424 9.70 8.54 4.41
N ASP A 425 10.91 8.04 4.18
CA ASP A 425 12.13 8.81 4.44
C ASP A 425 12.30 9.97 3.44
N VAL A 426 11.86 9.85 2.19
CA VAL A 426 11.85 10.98 1.23
C VAL A 426 10.80 12.01 1.61
N ASN A 427 9.63 11.58 2.07
CA ASN A 427 8.56 12.48 2.47
C ASN A 427 8.84 13.27 3.76
N THR A 428 9.81 12.82 4.58
CA THR A 428 10.22 13.49 5.83
C THR A 428 11.72 13.79 5.87
N ASP A 429 12.35 13.87 4.70
CA ASP A 429 13.76 14.22 4.58
C ASP A 429 13.99 15.70 4.95
N ILE A 430 14.82 15.95 5.95
CA ILE A 430 15.18 17.32 6.40
C ILE A 430 15.80 18.14 5.26
N THR A 431 16.58 17.52 4.38
CA THR A 431 17.22 18.21 3.25
C THR A 431 16.21 18.65 2.17
N LEU A 432 15.03 18.02 2.14
CA LEU A 432 13.95 18.36 1.22
C LEU A 432 12.88 19.24 1.89
N TRP A 433 12.50 18.93 3.13
CA TRP A 433 11.32 19.50 3.80
C TRP A 433 11.62 20.53 4.89
N GLY A 434 12.89 20.67 5.30
CA GLY A 434 13.33 21.55 6.39
C GLY A 434 13.51 20.83 7.73
N GLU A 435 14.01 21.54 8.75
CA GLU A 435 14.26 20.99 10.10
C GLU A 435 13.00 20.41 10.77
N ASP A 436 11.84 20.97 10.43
CA ASP A 436 10.52 20.57 10.89
C ASP A 436 9.89 19.42 10.06
N ALA A 437 10.70 18.69 9.28
CA ALA A 437 10.20 17.64 8.39
C ALA A 437 9.43 16.53 9.11
N ALA A 438 9.70 16.29 10.40
CA ALA A 438 9.00 15.30 11.21
C ALA A 438 7.70 15.83 11.85
N GLU A 439 7.46 17.14 11.86
CA GLU A 439 6.30 17.75 12.51
C GLU A 439 5.05 17.67 11.62
N PHE A 440 3.90 17.39 12.23
CA PHE A 440 2.60 17.49 11.57
C PHE A 440 2.13 18.94 11.53
N ARG A 441 2.36 19.61 10.40
CA ARG A 441 1.96 21.01 10.19
C ARG A 441 1.27 21.23 8.84
N PRO A 442 -0.07 21.10 8.76
CA PRO A 442 -0.82 21.34 7.52
C PRO A 442 -0.54 22.71 6.87
N GLU A 443 -0.26 23.74 7.66
CA GLU A 443 0.09 25.06 7.16
C GLU A 443 1.32 25.08 6.24
N ARG A 444 2.19 24.06 6.26
CA ARG A 444 3.35 24.02 5.34
C ARG A 444 2.95 24.04 3.86
N TRP A 445 1.74 23.61 3.54
CA TRP A 445 1.28 23.49 2.17
C TRP A 445 0.94 24.85 1.53
N THR A 446 0.95 25.95 2.30
CA THR A 446 0.88 27.31 1.76
C THR A 446 2.23 27.77 1.20
N GLN A 447 3.34 27.26 1.73
CA GLN A 447 4.69 27.63 1.29
C GLN A 447 5.64 26.45 1.42
N LEU A 448 5.94 25.83 0.28
CA LEU A 448 6.81 24.66 0.21
C LEU A 448 8.27 25.04 -0.03
N PRO A 449 9.24 24.32 0.56
CA PRO A 449 10.65 24.45 0.18
C PRO A 449 10.86 24.10 -1.30
N LYS A 450 11.69 24.85 -2.02
CA LYS A 450 11.96 24.58 -3.44
C LYS A 450 12.52 23.16 -3.69
N ALA A 451 13.24 22.60 -2.73
CA ALA A 451 13.85 21.27 -2.84
C ALA A 451 12.82 20.15 -3.06
N VAL A 452 11.58 20.28 -2.54
CA VAL A 452 10.53 19.27 -2.72
C VAL A 452 9.99 19.21 -4.15
N GLU A 453 10.26 20.20 -5.00
CA GLU A 453 9.90 20.18 -6.43
C GLU A 453 10.69 19.11 -7.19
N THR A 454 11.83 18.68 -6.66
CA THR A 454 12.64 17.63 -7.29
C THR A 454 12.07 16.23 -7.10
N ILE A 455 11.11 16.04 -6.19
CA ILE A 455 10.53 14.73 -5.88
C ILE A 455 9.62 14.28 -7.05
N PRO A 456 9.91 13.13 -7.68
CA PRO A 456 9.10 12.63 -8.79
C PRO A 456 7.77 12.07 -8.25
N ALA A 457 6.70 12.85 -8.38
CA ALA A 457 5.42 12.56 -7.73
C ALA A 457 4.24 12.59 -8.71
N THR A 458 3.28 11.69 -8.51
CA THR A 458 1.97 11.71 -9.21
C THR A 458 1.05 12.78 -8.65
N TRP A 459 1.08 12.96 -7.33
CA TRP A 459 0.35 13.99 -6.62
C TRP A 459 1.41 14.80 -5.87
N GLY A 460 1.72 15.97 -6.43
CA GLY A 460 3.00 16.69 -6.32
C GLY A 460 3.72 16.68 -4.97
N ASN A 461 5.05 16.80 -5.04
CA ASN A 461 5.98 17.01 -3.94
C ASN A 461 6.17 15.85 -2.95
N MET A 462 5.49 14.70 -3.09
CA MET A 462 5.73 13.53 -2.24
C MET A 462 5.53 12.19 -2.95
N LEU A 463 6.19 11.14 -2.47
CA LEU A 463 6.22 9.82 -3.10
C LEU A 463 5.06 8.89 -2.71
N THR A 464 4.09 9.36 -1.93
CA THR A 464 3.03 8.52 -1.34
C THR A 464 2.22 7.76 -2.40
N PHE A 465 2.00 8.36 -3.57
CA PHE A 465 1.33 7.72 -4.72
C PHE A 465 2.31 7.31 -5.84
N LEU A 466 3.62 7.34 -5.55
CA LEU A 466 4.72 7.11 -6.50
C LEU A 466 4.66 8.02 -7.74
N ALA A 467 5.48 7.72 -8.74
CA ALA A 467 5.47 8.31 -10.06
C ALA A 467 5.73 7.26 -11.14
N GLY A 468 5.68 7.70 -12.40
CA GLY A 468 5.91 6.86 -13.57
C GLY A 468 4.78 5.85 -13.84
N PRO A 469 5.02 4.86 -14.73
CA PRO A 469 3.98 3.91 -15.16
C PRO A 469 3.40 3.03 -14.06
N HIS A 470 4.09 2.91 -12.93
CA HIS A 470 3.67 2.15 -11.75
C HIS A 470 3.11 3.03 -10.63
N ASN A 471 2.76 4.28 -10.91
CA ASN A 471 2.08 5.12 -9.92
C ASN A 471 0.73 4.53 -9.46
N CYS A 472 0.23 5.01 -8.33
CA CYS A 472 -1.07 4.58 -7.83
C CYS A 472 -2.17 4.93 -8.83
N ILE A 473 -2.86 3.91 -9.36
CA ILE A 473 -3.96 4.11 -10.30
C ILE A 473 -5.18 4.74 -9.61
N GLY A 474 -5.39 4.41 -8.33
CA GLY A 474 -6.53 4.84 -7.52
C GLY A 474 -6.31 6.13 -6.71
N PHE A 475 -5.27 6.93 -6.99
CA PHE A 475 -4.95 8.07 -6.12
C PHE A 475 -6.11 9.08 -6.03
N ARG A 476 -6.79 9.39 -7.13
CA ARG A 476 -7.95 10.29 -7.13
C ARG A 476 -9.15 9.72 -6.37
N PHE A 477 -9.35 8.40 -6.48
CA PHE A 477 -10.39 7.69 -5.73
C PHE A 477 -10.13 7.84 -4.23
N SER A 478 -8.91 7.50 -3.78
CA SER A 478 -8.54 7.58 -2.37
C SER A 478 -8.63 9.01 -1.84
N LEU A 479 -8.22 10.03 -2.60
CA LEU A 479 -8.32 11.42 -2.17
C LEU A 479 -9.78 11.90 -2.05
N ALA A 480 -10.65 11.54 -3.00
CA ALA A 480 -12.07 11.89 -2.94
C ALA A 480 -12.77 11.20 -1.76
N GLU A 481 -12.49 9.92 -1.54
CA GLU A 481 -12.98 9.15 -0.40
C GLU A 481 -12.51 9.75 0.94
N GLN A 482 -11.22 10.08 1.07
CA GLN A 482 -10.66 10.75 2.25
C GLN A 482 -11.35 12.09 2.55
N LYS A 483 -11.58 12.92 1.52
CA LYS A 483 -12.26 14.21 1.67
C LYS A 483 -13.70 14.05 2.13
N ALA A 484 -14.47 13.18 1.49
CA ALA A 484 -15.86 12.92 1.86
C ALA A 484 -15.96 12.42 3.30
N LEU A 485 -15.09 11.49 3.70
CA LEU A 485 -15.15 10.91 5.03
C LEU A 485 -14.70 11.87 6.13
N LEU A 486 -13.60 12.59 5.93
CA LEU A 486 -13.16 13.61 6.89
C LEU A 486 -14.19 14.76 7.00
N PHE A 487 -14.82 15.16 5.89
CA PHE A 487 -15.90 16.14 5.91
C PHE A 487 -17.03 15.72 6.85
N VAL A 488 -17.51 14.48 6.72
CA VAL A 488 -18.60 13.96 7.57
C VAL A 488 -18.17 13.78 9.02
N LEU A 489 -17.01 13.14 9.27
CA LEU A 489 -16.60 12.78 10.63
C LEU A 489 -16.18 13.98 11.47
N ILE A 490 -15.48 14.96 10.90
CA ILE A 490 -14.99 16.12 11.67
C ILE A 490 -16.14 17.09 11.99
N ARG A 491 -17.17 17.17 11.15
CA ARG A 491 -18.42 17.91 11.46
C ARG A 491 -19.21 17.24 12.59
N ALA A 492 -19.22 15.92 12.65
CA ALA A 492 -20.06 15.16 13.58
C ALA A 492 -19.39 14.86 14.94
N PHE A 493 -18.05 14.77 14.98
CA PHE A 493 -17.33 14.29 16.15
C PHE A 493 -16.13 15.15 16.52
N GLN A 494 -15.80 15.13 17.81
CA GLN A 494 -14.49 15.54 18.30
C GLN A 494 -13.67 14.30 18.70
N PHE A 495 -12.42 14.30 18.28
CA PHE A 495 -11.46 13.21 18.52
C PHE A 495 -10.40 13.66 19.52
N GLU A 496 -10.11 12.82 20.50
CA GLU A 496 -9.08 13.02 21.52
C GLU A 496 -8.21 11.76 21.62
N SER A 497 -6.91 11.92 21.85
CA SER A 497 -6.03 10.77 21.97
C SER A 497 -6.30 10.02 23.28
N VAL A 498 -6.31 8.69 23.21
CA VAL A 498 -6.34 7.81 24.38
C VAL A 498 -4.94 7.69 25.03
N PHE A 499 -3.90 7.84 24.22
CA PHE A 499 -2.53 7.54 24.59
C PHE A 499 -1.61 8.76 24.48
N ALA A 500 -0.50 8.74 25.20
CA ALA A 500 0.56 9.74 25.04
C ALA A 500 1.19 9.65 23.64
N ALA A 501 1.84 10.74 23.21
CA ALA A 501 2.58 10.79 21.96
C ALA A 501 3.62 9.64 21.89
N GLY A 502 3.67 8.93 20.76
CA GLY A 502 4.62 7.83 20.52
C GLY A 502 4.20 6.43 20.98
N GLU A 503 3.05 6.29 21.67
CA GLU A 503 2.47 4.97 22.00
C GLU A 503 1.89 4.28 20.77
N ILE A 504 1.23 5.03 19.88
CA ILE A 504 0.74 4.49 18.60
C ILE A 504 1.89 4.51 17.61
N ARG A 505 2.27 3.32 17.12
CA ARG A 505 3.41 3.10 16.23
C ARG A 505 2.99 2.40 14.96
N ARG A 506 3.89 2.34 13.98
CA ARG A 506 3.68 1.69 12.68
C ARG A 506 4.25 0.28 12.70
N SER A 507 3.48 -0.70 12.25
CA SER A 507 3.94 -2.08 12.03
C SER A 507 3.70 -2.48 10.59
N GLY A 508 4.57 -3.31 10.04
CA GLY A 508 4.45 -3.86 8.69
C GLY A 508 5.69 -3.61 7.83
N SER A 509 5.89 -4.50 6.85
CA SER A 509 6.96 -4.39 5.86
C SER A 509 6.36 -3.96 4.52
N GLY A 510 6.47 -2.68 4.18
CA GLY A 510 5.91 -2.10 2.96
C GLY A 510 4.61 -1.37 3.30
N LEU A 511 3.49 -2.09 3.32
CA LEU A 511 2.21 -1.59 3.85
C LEU A 511 2.28 -1.53 5.38
N GLN A 512 1.97 -0.37 5.93
CA GLN A 512 2.03 -0.09 7.36
C GLN A 512 0.64 0.14 7.95
N SER A 513 0.43 -0.43 9.13
CA SER A 513 -0.77 -0.24 9.93
C SER A 513 -0.40 0.23 11.33
N PRO A 514 -1.26 1.05 11.96
CA PRO A 514 -1.02 1.47 13.33
C PRO A 514 -1.18 0.29 14.31
N TYR A 515 -0.44 0.33 15.40
CA TYR A 515 -0.62 -0.53 16.55
C TYR A 515 -0.26 0.24 17.82
N VAL A 516 -0.84 -0.17 18.94
CA VAL A 516 -0.51 0.39 20.26
C VAL A 516 0.67 -0.39 20.83
N TYR A 517 1.76 0.29 21.18
CA TYR A 517 2.99 -0.35 21.66
C TYR A 517 2.78 -1.16 22.94
N SER A 518 2.03 -0.60 23.90
CA SER A 518 1.65 -1.24 25.17
C SER A 518 0.62 -2.38 25.03
N GLU A 519 -0.07 -2.49 23.90
CA GLU A 519 -1.10 -3.51 23.63
C GLU A 519 -0.78 -4.31 22.34
N ARG A 520 0.50 -4.62 22.11
CA ARG A 520 1.00 -5.23 20.86
C ARG A 520 0.34 -6.58 20.54
N GLU A 521 -0.08 -7.31 21.55
CA GLU A 521 -0.78 -8.60 21.45
C GLU A 521 -2.15 -8.49 20.78
N LYS A 522 -2.79 -7.32 20.83
CA LYS A 522 -4.10 -7.08 20.21
C LYS A 522 -4.00 -6.82 18.70
N GLY A 523 -2.78 -6.72 18.16
CA GLY A 523 -2.54 -6.50 16.73
C GLY A 523 -2.69 -5.04 16.32
N SER A 524 -3.04 -4.81 15.06
CA SER A 524 -3.23 -3.46 14.52
C SER A 524 -4.55 -2.85 15.00
N GLN A 525 -4.46 -1.64 15.54
CA GLN A 525 -5.58 -0.89 16.09
C GLN A 525 -5.19 0.59 16.19
N MET A 526 -6.19 1.46 16.16
CA MET A 526 -6.06 2.88 16.47
C MET A 526 -7.23 3.34 17.35
N PRO A 527 -7.16 3.05 18.66
CA PRO A 527 -8.16 3.52 19.61
C PRO A 527 -8.06 5.04 19.84
N LEU A 528 -9.16 5.75 19.61
CA LEU A 528 -9.32 7.18 19.92
C LEU A 528 -10.52 7.38 20.85
N MET A 529 -10.50 8.45 21.65
CA MET A 529 -11.69 8.91 22.36
C MET A 529 -12.52 9.76 21.40
N VAL A 530 -13.77 9.37 21.21
CA VAL A 530 -14.70 10.01 20.27
C VAL A 530 -15.92 10.49 21.05
N LYS A 531 -16.28 11.76 20.86
CA LYS A 531 -17.51 12.36 21.40
C LYS A 531 -18.28 13.05 20.28
N ALA A 532 -19.61 13.03 20.36
CA ALA A 532 -20.45 13.82 19.46
C ALA A 532 -20.10 15.30 19.59
N TYR A 533 -19.97 15.99 18.46
CA TYR A 533 -19.79 17.43 18.43
C TYR A 533 -21.17 18.11 18.47
N GLN A 534 -21.38 18.97 19.46
CA GLN A 534 -22.53 19.85 19.54
C GLN A 534 -22.03 21.27 19.23
N ALA A 535 -22.60 21.90 18.21
CA ALA A 535 -22.22 23.22 17.73
C ALA A 535 -22.61 24.33 18.72
#